data_AF-A0AAR2JGE4-F1
#
_entry.id   AF-A0AAR2JGE4-F1
#
_cell.length_a   1.000
_cell.length_b   1.000
_cell.length_c   1.000
_cell.angle_alpha   90.00
_cell.angle_beta   90.00
_cell.angle_gamma   90.00
#
_symmetry.space_group_name_H-M   'P 1'
#
loop_
_entity.id
_entity.type
_entity.pdbx_description
1 polymer ?
#
loop_
_entity_poly.entity_id
_entity_poly.type
_entity_poly.pdbx_seq_one_letter_code
_entity_poly.pdbx_strand_id
1 'polypeptide(L)'
;MMGLSVRSLFLFLLFISFGVMAHCAPPTCYSRVLGLSKEIMETLDKVHKSSRTKECAKFLPKMFLDVHNSCIIAKLRDFLYMAENVPLEYCRERPRIIYLKRRVRALYVIINRVCYRDLVYLTDDCEALDTGYSSPRYTEDRLQLLVETS
;
A
#
# COMPACT_ATOMS: atom_id res chain seq x y z
N MET A 1 6.14 -7.40 -53.65
CA MET A 1 6.48 -6.53 -52.49
C MET A 1 5.30 -6.21 -51.55
N MET A 2 4.06 -6.70 -51.79
CA MET A 2 2.90 -6.41 -50.93
C MET A 2 2.77 -7.32 -49.69
N GLY A 3 3.36 -8.52 -49.69
CA GLY A 3 3.22 -9.49 -48.59
C GLY A 3 4.01 -9.16 -47.31
N LEU A 4 5.07 -8.34 -47.39
CA LEU A 4 5.88 -7.95 -46.23
C LEU A 4 5.18 -6.86 -45.39
N SER A 5 4.44 -5.96 -46.05
CA SER A 5 3.66 -4.89 -45.43
C SER A 5 2.46 -5.46 -44.64
N VAL A 6 1.73 -6.42 -45.23
CA VAL A 6 0.57 -7.06 -44.59
C VAL A 6 0.97 -7.88 -43.37
N ARG A 7 2.10 -8.61 -43.42
CA ARG A 7 2.64 -9.34 -42.27
C ARG A 7 3.05 -8.41 -41.13
N SER A 8 3.72 -7.30 -41.45
CA SER A 8 4.10 -6.29 -40.46
C SER A 8 2.87 -5.65 -39.80
N LEU A 9 1.85 -5.32 -40.59
CA LEU A 9 0.57 -4.78 -40.08
C LEU A 9 -0.15 -5.78 -39.17
N PHE A 10 -0.18 -7.06 -39.55
CA PHE A 10 -0.83 -8.11 -38.77
C PHE A 10 -0.13 -8.35 -37.43
N LEU A 11 1.21 -8.35 -37.42
CA LEU A 11 1.99 -8.41 -36.18
C LEU A 11 1.72 -7.18 -35.29
N PHE A 12 1.66 -5.98 -35.88
CA PHE A 12 1.37 -4.75 -35.13
C PHE A 12 -0.03 -4.79 -34.49
N LEU A 13 -1.02 -5.28 -35.22
CA LEU A 13 -2.39 -5.48 -34.71
C LEU A 13 -2.45 -6.54 -33.59
N LEU A 14 -1.66 -7.61 -33.68
CA LEU A 14 -1.52 -8.61 -32.62
C LEU A 14 -0.85 -8.03 -31.37
N PHE A 15 0.18 -7.18 -31.52
CA PHE A 15 0.81 -6.51 -30.39
C PHE A 15 -0.14 -5.52 -29.70
N ILE A 16 -0.93 -4.77 -30.49
CA ILE A 16 -1.94 -3.86 -29.95
C ILE A 16 -3.04 -4.63 -29.22
N SER A 17 -3.55 -5.73 -29.79
CA SER A 17 -4.62 -6.52 -29.16
C SER A 17 -4.15 -7.14 -27.84
N PHE A 18 -2.91 -7.64 -27.78
CA PHE A 18 -2.33 -8.18 -26.55
C PHE A 18 -2.12 -7.10 -25.48
N GLY A 19 -1.69 -5.89 -25.88
CA GLY A 19 -1.58 -4.74 -25.00
C GLY A 19 -2.93 -4.32 -24.40
N VAL A 20 -3.99 -4.28 -25.21
CA VAL A 20 -5.34 -3.95 -24.75
C VAL A 20 -5.86 -4.99 -23.75
N MET A 21 -5.62 -6.28 -24.00
CA MET A 21 -6.02 -7.35 -23.06
C MET A 21 -5.32 -7.24 -21.70
N ALA A 22 -4.04 -6.85 -21.68
CA ALA A 22 -3.30 -6.64 -20.43
C ALA A 22 -3.89 -5.49 -19.58
N HIS A 23 -4.46 -4.46 -20.22
CA HIS A 23 -5.12 -3.35 -19.54
C HIS A 23 -6.56 -3.65 -19.11
N CYS A 24 -7.19 -4.68 -19.68
CA CYS A 24 -8.55 -5.10 -19.33
C CYS A 24 -8.60 -6.12 -18.17
N ALA A 25 -7.47 -6.67 -17.73
CA ALA A 25 -7.44 -7.54 -16.57
C ALA A 25 -7.76 -6.72 -15.31
N PRO A 26 -8.81 -7.08 -14.53
CA PRO A 26 -9.06 -6.41 -13.26
C PRO A 26 -7.83 -6.56 -12.37
N PRO A 27 -7.48 -5.54 -11.56
CA PRO A 27 -6.31 -5.62 -10.70
C PRO A 27 -6.46 -6.83 -9.78
N THR A 28 -5.41 -7.66 -9.71
CA THR A 28 -5.32 -8.73 -8.71
C THR A 28 -5.39 -8.12 -7.30
N CYS A 29 -5.71 -8.94 -6.31
CA CYS A 29 -5.69 -8.53 -4.91
C CYS A 29 -4.37 -7.80 -4.56
N TYR A 30 -3.24 -8.41 -4.90
CA TYR A 30 -1.91 -7.83 -4.66
C TYR A 30 -1.72 -6.46 -5.32
N SER A 31 -1.97 -6.33 -6.62
CA SER A 31 -1.75 -5.05 -7.32
C SER A 31 -2.71 -3.96 -6.84
N ARG A 32 -3.93 -4.33 -6.46
CA ARG A 32 -4.91 -3.41 -5.88
C ARG A 32 -4.46 -2.90 -4.51
N VAL A 33 -4.01 -3.80 -3.63
CA VAL A 33 -3.53 -3.49 -2.28
C VAL A 33 -2.27 -2.62 -2.36
N LEU A 34 -1.31 -3.01 -3.21
CA LEU A 34 -0.07 -2.25 -3.41
C LEU A 34 -0.34 -0.84 -3.95
N GLY A 35 -1.20 -0.71 -4.97
CA GLY A 35 -1.56 0.58 -5.54
C GLY A 35 -2.27 1.48 -4.54
N LEU A 36 -3.19 0.93 -3.76
CA LEU A 36 -3.91 1.68 -2.72
C LEU A 36 -2.99 2.10 -1.56
N SER A 37 -2.08 1.21 -1.15
CA SER A 37 -1.05 1.50 -0.13
C SER A 37 -0.18 2.70 -0.55
N LYS A 38 0.31 2.69 -1.79
CA LYS A 38 1.09 3.80 -2.36
C LYS A 38 0.30 5.12 -2.38
N GLU A 39 -0.95 5.08 -2.85
CA GLU A 39 -1.83 6.25 -2.89
C GLU A 39 -2.05 6.86 -1.49
N ILE A 40 -2.21 6.01 -0.48
CA ILE A 40 -2.36 6.42 0.92
C ILE A 40 -1.08 7.09 1.42
N MET A 41 0.09 6.48 1.21
CA MET A 41 1.37 7.05 1.64
C MET A 41 1.64 8.40 0.99
N GLU A 42 1.38 8.54 -0.32
CA GLU A 42 1.49 9.82 -1.03
C GLU A 42 0.52 10.88 -0.49
N THR A 43 -0.71 10.48 -0.15
CA THR A 43 -1.71 11.38 0.40
C THR A 43 -1.34 11.83 1.82
N LEU A 44 -0.86 10.91 2.66
CA LEU A 44 -0.41 11.20 4.01
C LEU A 44 0.81 12.14 3.99
N ASP A 45 1.78 11.90 3.11
CA ASP A 45 2.93 12.78 2.92
C ASP A 45 2.50 14.20 2.54
N LYS A 46 1.55 14.34 1.60
CA LYS A 46 0.94 15.64 1.24
C LYS A 46 0.24 16.30 2.43
N VAL A 47 -0.42 15.52 3.30
CA VAL A 47 -1.08 16.03 4.50
C VAL A 47 -0.06 16.61 5.49
N HIS A 48 1.07 15.94 5.72
CA HIS A 48 2.14 16.43 6.59
C HIS A 48 2.93 17.61 6.00
N LYS A 49 3.13 17.66 4.68
CA LYS A 49 3.90 18.72 4.01
C LYS A 49 3.11 20.00 3.73
N SER A 50 1.81 19.90 3.45
CA SER A 50 1.02 21.06 3.04
C SER A 50 0.70 21.97 4.22
N SER A 51 1.01 23.27 4.10
CA SER A 51 0.71 24.28 5.13
C SER A 51 -0.76 24.29 5.59
N ARG A 52 -1.70 23.99 4.67
CA ARG A 52 -3.14 23.96 4.94
C ARG A 52 -3.58 22.80 5.84
N THR A 53 -2.82 21.72 5.88
CA THR A 53 -3.15 20.51 6.65
C THR A 53 -2.11 20.16 7.71
N LYS A 54 -0.98 20.88 7.75
CA LYS A 54 0.15 20.62 8.64
C LYS A 54 -0.24 20.64 10.13
N GLU A 55 -1.11 21.57 10.54
CA GLU A 55 -1.61 21.63 11.91
C GLU A 55 -2.48 20.41 12.27
N CYS A 56 -3.37 19.99 11.36
CA CYS A 56 -4.16 18.78 11.54
C CYS A 56 -3.31 17.51 11.53
N ALA A 57 -2.24 17.50 10.73
CA ALA A 57 -1.35 16.37 10.58
C ALA A 57 -0.57 16.05 11.86
N LYS A 58 -0.48 16.96 12.83
CA LYS A 58 0.13 16.71 14.15
C LYS A 58 -0.63 15.66 14.97
N PHE A 59 -1.93 15.51 14.73
CA PHE A 59 -2.77 14.51 15.39
C PHE A 59 -2.80 13.17 14.66
N LEU A 60 -2.23 13.10 13.46
CA LEU A 60 -2.15 11.87 12.69
C LEU A 60 -0.77 11.25 12.84
N PRO A 61 -0.69 9.95 13.13
CA PRO A 61 0.59 9.28 13.19
C PRO A 61 1.21 9.23 11.79
N LYS A 62 2.54 9.29 11.74
CA LYS A 62 3.25 8.84 10.55
C LYS A 62 3.02 7.32 10.40
N MET A 63 2.98 6.87 9.16
CA MET A 63 2.95 5.44 8.87
C MET A 63 3.61 5.16 7.53
N PHE A 64 4.30 4.03 7.46
CA PHE A 64 4.94 3.51 6.27
C PHE A 64 4.34 2.15 6.00
N LEU A 65 3.54 2.05 4.94
CA LEU A 65 2.77 0.84 4.67
C LEU A 65 3.59 -0.15 3.86
N ASP A 66 3.89 -1.31 4.44
CA ASP A 66 4.43 -2.46 3.74
C ASP A 66 3.40 -3.60 3.72
N VAL A 67 3.00 -4.00 2.52
CA VAL A 67 1.99 -5.05 2.29
C VAL A 67 2.52 -6.43 2.66
N HIS A 68 3.84 -6.59 2.79
CA HIS A 68 4.50 -7.82 3.20
C HIS A 68 4.78 -7.86 4.71
N ASN A 69 4.35 -6.85 5.46
CA ASN A 69 4.51 -6.82 6.91
C ASN A 69 3.23 -7.33 7.60
N SER A 70 3.37 -8.30 8.50
CA SER A 70 2.23 -8.92 9.20
C SER A 70 1.46 -7.93 10.09
N CYS A 71 2.11 -6.86 10.55
CA CYS A 71 1.52 -5.85 11.43
C CYS A 71 0.66 -4.82 10.70
N ILE A 72 0.58 -4.85 9.36
CA ILE A 72 -0.12 -3.84 8.54
C ILE A 72 -1.58 -3.65 8.97
N ILE A 73 -2.31 -4.74 9.26
CA ILE A 73 -3.73 -4.66 9.65
C ILE A 73 -3.92 -3.93 10.98
N ALA A 74 -3.06 -4.21 11.97
CA ALA A 74 -3.07 -3.51 13.25
C ALA A 74 -2.77 -2.03 13.04
N LYS A 75 -1.72 -1.72 12.27
CA LYS A 75 -1.33 -0.34 11.97
C LYS A 75 -2.44 0.48 11.30
N LEU A 76 -3.17 -0.11 10.35
CA LEU A 76 -4.30 0.54 9.69
C LEU A 76 -5.46 0.81 10.67
N ARG A 77 -5.73 -0.12 11.60
CA ARG A 77 -6.76 0.04 12.63
C ARG A 77 -6.42 1.18 13.58
N ASP A 78 -5.18 1.25 14.05
CA ASP A 78 -4.70 2.28 14.97
C ASP A 78 -4.74 3.66 14.29
N PHE A 79 -4.32 3.74 13.03
CA PHE A 79 -4.45 4.96 12.24
C PHE A 79 -5.90 5.42 12.14
N LEU A 80 -6.84 4.52 11.82
CA LEU A 80 -8.25 4.87 11.71
C LEU A 80 -8.82 5.38 13.03
N TYR A 81 -8.46 4.73 14.14
CA TYR A 81 -8.87 5.16 15.47
C TYR A 81 -8.38 6.59 15.77
N MET A 82 -7.11 6.89 15.50
CA MET A 82 -6.57 8.24 15.70
C MET A 82 -7.22 9.28 14.76
N ALA A 83 -7.43 8.92 13.50
CA ALA A 83 -8.04 9.79 12.49
C ALA A 83 -9.54 10.08 12.76
N GLU A 84 -10.26 9.16 13.40
CA GLU A 84 -11.65 9.35 13.82
C GLU A 84 -11.75 10.23 15.06
N ASN A 85 -10.80 10.09 15.98
CA ASN A 85 -10.78 10.79 17.27
C ASN A 85 -9.91 12.05 17.29
N VAL A 86 -9.69 12.69 16.13
CA VAL A 86 -9.00 13.99 16.08
C VAL A 86 -9.81 15.02 16.90
N PRO A 87 -9.17 15.75 17.83
CA PRO A 87 -9.88 16.63 18.77
C PRO A 87 -10.51 17.85 18.08
N LEU A 88 -9.89 18.33 16.99
CA LEU A 88 -10.33 19.52 16.28
C LEU A 88 -11.32 19.17 15.17
N GLU A 89 -12.55 19.66 15.30
CA GLU A 89 -13.62 19.41 14.33
C GLU A 89 -13.26 19.88 12.92
N TYR A 90 -12.66 21.08 12.81
CA TYR A 90 -12.21 21.60 11.51
C TYR A 90 -11.22 20.66 10.81
N CYS A 91 -10.43 19.88 11.56
CA CYS A 91 -9.51 18.90 11.01
C CYS A 91 -10.23 17.64 10.51
N ARG A 92 -11.24 17.17 11.26
CA ARG A 92 -12.06 16.03 10.87
C ARG A 92 -12.82 16.29 9.58
N GLU A 93 -13.25 17.53 9.36
CA GLU A 93 -14.01 17.94 8.18
C GLU A 93 -13.13 18.30 6.97
N ARG A 94 -11.80 18.38 7.13
CA ARG A 94 -10.93 18.71 6.00
C ARG A 94 -11.06 17.65 4.89
N PRO A 95 -11.30 18.04 3.62
CA PRO A 95 -11.50 17.09 2.53
C PRO A 95 -10.37 16.07 2.37
N ARG A 96 -9.11 16.50 2.53
CA ARG A 96 -7.94 15.60 2.45
C ARG A 96 -7.90 14.56 3.58
N ILE A 97 -8.33 14.94 4.79
CA ILE A 97 -8.34 14.04 5.96
C ILE A 97 -9.49 13.03 5.79
N ILE A 98 -10.67 13.48 5.36
CA ILE A 98 -11.80 12.59 5.03
C ILE A 98 -11.39 11.60 3.92
N TYR A 99 -10.74 12.09 2.87
CA TYR A 99 -10.27 11.27 1.76
C TYR A 99 -9.27 10.20 2.24
N LEU A 100 -8.26 10.61 2.99
CA LEU A 100 -7.25 9.71 3.56
C LEU A 100 -7.92 8.63 4.43
N LYS A 101 -8.81 9.02 5.34
CA LYS A 101 -9.57 8.09 6.18
C LYS A 101 -10.35 7.06 5.36
N ARG A 102 -11.02 7.49 4.30
CA ARG A 102 -11.77 6.58 3.40
C ARG A 102 -10.85 5.61 2.68
N ARG A 103 -9.69 6.05 2.19
CA ARG A 103 -8.71 5.19 1.52
C ARG A 103 -8.09 4.19 2.48
N VAL A 104 -7.69 4.60 3.68
CA VAL A 104 -7.18 3.71 4.73
C VAL A 104 -8.22 2.66 5.11
N ARG A 105 -9.49 3.07 5.31
CA ARG A 105 -10.57 2.12 5.59
C ARG A 105 -10.81 1.14 4.46
N ALA A 106 -10.75 1.59 3.21
CA ALA A 106 -10.85 0.71 2.05
C ALA A 106 -9.70 -0.31 2.04
N LEU A 107 -8.47 0.11 2.33
CA LEU A 107 -7.32 -0.78 2.40
C LEU A 107 -7.48 -1.82 3.52
N TYR A 108 -7.88 -1.39 4.71
CA TYR A 108 -8.16 -2.28 5.84
C TYR A 108 -9.20 -3.34 5.47
N VAL A 109 -10.31 -2.94 4.84
CA VAL A 109 -11.37 -3.87 4.41
C VAL A 109 -10.88 -4.83 3.33
N ILE A 110 -10.13 -4.33 2.33
CA ILE A 110 -9.61 -5.17 1.25
C ILE A 110 -8.66 -6.22 1.82
N ILE A 111 -7.64 -5.82 2.59
CA ILE A 111 -6.67 -6.76 3.18
C ILE A 111 -7.38 -7.77 4.09
N ASN A 112 -8.25 -7.30 5.00
CA ASN A 112 -8.81 -8.14 6.05
C ASN A 112 -9.96 -9.05 5.59
N ARG A 113 -10.65 -8.72 4.49
CA ARG A 113 -11.83 -9.49 4.03
C ARG A 113 -11.67 -10.07 2.63
N VAL A 114 -11.21 -9.27 1.69
CA VAL A 114 -11.16 -9.66 0.27
C VAL A 114 -9.87 -10.45 -0.02
N CYS A 115 -8.77 -10.00 0.56
CA CYS A 115 -7.41 -10.44 0.28
C CYS A 115 -6.78 -11.31 1.37
N TYR A 116 -7.55 -11.71 2.39
CA TYR A 116 -7.03 -12.30 3.64
C TYR A 116 -6.12 -13.53 3.43
N ARG A 117 -6.29 -14.28 2.33
CA ARG A 117 -5.48 -15.46 2.01
C ARG A 117 -4.48 -15.25 0.87
N ASP A 118 -4.55 -14.12 0.19
CA ASP A 118 -3.76 -13.85 -1.03
C ASP A 118 -2.48 -13.08 -0.73
N LEU A 119 -2.38 -12.47 0.45
CA LEU A 119 -1.22 -11.70 0.88
C LEU A 119 -0.26 -12.57 1.68
N VAL A 120 1.01 -12.55 1.28
CA VAL A 120 2.09 -13.26 1.95
C VAL A 120 2.91 -12.26 2.76
N TYR A 121 3.02 -12.50 4.07
CA TYR A 121 3.86 -11.70 4.95
C TYR A 121 5.28 -12.26 4.99
N LEU A 122 6.26 -11.39 4.74
CA LEU A 122 7.69 -11.71 4.70
C LEU A 122 8.43 -11.21 5.95
N THR A 123 7.82 -10.30 6.71
CA THR A 123 8.41 -9.69 7.91
C THR A 123 7.33 -9.40 8.96
N ASP A 124 7.75 -9.36 10.22
CA ASP A 124 6.96 -8.99 11.40
C ASP A 124 7.58 -7.80 12.15
N ASP A 125 8.52 -7.08 11.53
CA ASP A 125 9.12 -5.87 12.08
C ASP A 125 8.09 -4.72 12.10
N CYS A 126 7.24 -4.68 13.13
CA CYS A 126 6.20 -3.66 13.24
C CYS A 126 6.78 -2.24 13.37
N GLU A 127 7.99 -2.09 13.92
CA GLU A 127 8.64 -0.78 14.10
C GLU A 127 8.96 -0.12 12.76
N ALA A 128 9.21 -0.92 11.72
CA ALA A 128 9.37 -0.43 10.36
C ALA A 128 8.13 0.33 9.85
N LEU A 129 6.93 -0.03 10.30
CA LEU A 129 5.70 0.66 9.92
C LEU A 129 5.54 2.03 10.58
N ASP A 130 6.27 2.29 11.67
CA ASP A 130 6.31 3.56 12.38
C ASP A 130 7.42 4.47 11.86
N THR A 131 8.61 3.89 11.64
CA THR A 131 9.84 4.63 11.36
C THR A 131 10.17 4.72 9.87
N GLY A 132 9.70 3.75 9.08
CA GLY A 132 10.06 3.59 7.66
C GLY A 132 11.41 2.89 7.45
N TYR A 133 12.05 2.42 8.52
CA TYR A 133 13.31 1.68 8.47
C TYR A 133 13.06 0.23 8.87
N SER A 134 13.40 -0.70 7.98
CA SER A 134 13.41 -2.12 8.31
C SER A 134 14.71 -2.50 9.00
N SER A 135 14.61 -3.14 10.15
CA SER A 135 15.74 -3.76 10.82
C SER A 135 16.05 -5.11 10.15
N PRO A 136 17.33 -5.42 9.84
CA PRO A 136 17.70 -6.71 9.28
C PRO A 136 17.72 -7.79 10.38
N ARG A 137 16.55 -8.18 10.91
CA ARG A 137 16.47 -9.32 11.85
C ARG A 137 16.57 -10.69 11.17
N TYR A 138 16.43 -10.75 9.85
CA TYR A 138 16.43 -12.01 9.08
C TYR A 138 17.74 -12.83 9.21
N THR A 139 18.86 -12.17 9.50
CA THR A 139 20.17 -12.82 9.66
C THR A 139 20.37 -13.42 11.04
N GLU A 140 19.87 -12.77 12.10
CA GLU A 140 20.06 -13.22 13.49
C GLU A 140 19.32 -14.54 13.76
N ASP A 141 18.06 -14.65 13.31
CA ASP A 141 17.24 -15.83 13.54
C ASP A 141 17.71 -17.04 12.70
N ARG A 142 18.22 -16.82 11.48
CA ARG A 142 18.88 -17.89 10.71
C ARG A 142 20.17 -18.36 11.36
N LEU A 143 20.95 -17.46 11.96
CA LEU A 143 22.16 -17.84 12.68
C LEU A 143 21.82 -18.65 13.93
N GLN A 144 20.80 -18.25 14.70
CA GLN A 144 20.37 -18.99 15.89
C GLN A 144 19.86 -20.39 15.54
N LEU A 145 19.07 -20.54 14.47
CA LEU A 145 18.61 -21.85 14.00
C LEU A 145 19.78 -22.77 13.55
N LEU A 146 20.83 -22.19 12.98
CA LEU A 146 22.04 -22.94 12.60
C LEU A 146 22.88 -23.34 13.83
N VAL A 147 22.90 -22.52 14.87
CA VAL A 147 23.66 -22.78 16.11
C VAL A 147 22.97 -23.81 17.00
N GLU A 148 21.64 -23.84 17.06
CA GLU A 148 20.90 -24.79 17.91
C GLU A 148 20.85 -26.21 17.31
N THR A 149 21.22 -26.37 16.03
CA THR A 149 21.24 -27.65 15.31
C THR A 149 22.65 -28.23 15.10
N SER A 150 23.68 -27.61 15.69
CA SER A 150 25.09 -28.05 15.60
C SER A 150 25.64 -28.59 16.91
#